data_AF-A0A2W0C2B1-F1
#
_entry.id   AF-A0A2W0C2B1-F1
#
_cell.length_a   1.000
_cell.length_b   1.000
_cell.length_c   1.000
_cell.angle_alpha   90.00
_cell.angle_beta   90.00
_cell.angle_gamma   90.00
#
_symmetry.space_group_name_H-M   'P 1'
#
loop_
_entity.id
_entity.type
_entity.pdbx_description
1 polymer ?
#
loop_
_entity_poly.entity_id
_entity_poly.type
_entity_poly.pdbx_seq_one_letter_code
_entity_poly.pdbx_strand_id
1 'polypeptide(L)' 'MEKKLSEEMTVAIEKLIKKIQQHEIDPVGFGFYARAFQYPLYKEVQDQWGKELSRAQFDVEVDLRIAATGAVE' A
#
# COMPACT_ATOMS: atom_id res chain seq x y z
N MET A 1 14.99 -14.43 -11.40
CA MET A 1 15.05 -14.30 -9.93
C MET A 1 14.28 -13.06 -9.49
N GLU A 2 14.69 -11.87 -9.94
CA GLU A 2 14.03 -10.59 -9.61
C GLU A 2 12.53 -10.59 -9.88
N LYS A 3 12.08 -10.99 -11.08
CA LYS A 3 10.64 -11.07 -11.41
C LYS A 3 9.83 -11.90 -10.40
N LYS A 4 10.34 -13.08 -10.01
CA LYS A 4 9.67 -13.95 -9.04
C LYS A 4 9.63 -13.30 -7.66
N LEU A 5 10.70 -12.62 -7.26
CA LEU A 5 10.78 -11.90 -5.99
C LEU A 5 9.85 -10.68 -5.98
N SER A 6 9.74 -9.95 -7.10
CA SER A 6 8.73 -8.90 -7.31
C SER A 6 7.32 -9.45 -7.13
N GLU A 7 6.97 -10.55 -7.79
CA GLU A 7 5.65 -11.18 -7.66
C GLU A 7 5.34 -11.60 -6.22
N GLU A 8 6.30 -12.22 -5.52
CA GLU A 8 6.15 -12.60 -4.11
C GLU A 8 5.97 -11.38 -3.21
N MET A 9 6.71 -10.29 -3.46
CA MET A 9 6.60 -9.05 -2.70
C MET A 9 5.29 -8.31 -2.97
N THR A 10 4.81 -8.29 -4.21
CA THR A 10 3.48 -7.77 -4.58
C THR A 10 2.40 -8.46 -3.76
N VAL A 11 2.39 -9.81 -3.74
CA VAL A 11 1.42 -10.59 -2.96
C VAL A 11 1.50 -10.29 -1.46
N ALA A 12 2.70 -10.07 -0.93
CA ALA A 12 2.89 -9.71 0.49
C ALA A 12 2.30 -8.32 0.80
N ILE A 13 2.54 -7.34 -0.06
CA ILE A 13 2.01 -5.98 0.08
C ILE A 13 0.48 -5.99 -0.05
N GLU A 14 -0.08 -6.69 -1.03
CA GLU A 14 -1.53 -6.84 -1.19
C GLU A 14 -2.19 -7.47 0.04
N LYS A 15 -1.56 -8.50 0.63
CA LYS A 15 -2.05 -9.10 1.89
C LYS A 15 -2.00 -8.13 3.05
N LEU A 16 -0.97 -7.29 3.14
CA LEU A 16 -0.87 -6.24 4.15
C LEU A 16 -1.97 -5.19 3.97
N ILE A 17 -2.17 -4.71 2.74
CA ILE A 17 -3.25 -3.77 2.40
C ILE A 17 -4.62 -4.37 2.76
N LYS A 18 -4.87 -5.65 2.45
CA LYS A 18 -6.12 -6.31 2.85
C LYS A 18 -6.34 -6.30 4.37
N LYS A 19 -5.30 -6.48 5.18
CA LYS A 19 -5.40 -6.37 6.65
C LYS A 19 -5.72 -4.94 7.08
N ILE A 20 -5.07 -3.95 6.48
CA ILE A 20 -5.35 -2.52 6.70
C ILE A 20 -6.83 -2.22 6.43
N GLN A 21 -7.34 -2.68 5.28
CA GLN A 21 -8.75 -2.51 4.90
C GLN A 21 -9.71 -3.24 5.84
N GLN A 22 -9.43 -4.50 6.22
CA GLN A 22 -10.26 -5.29 7.14
C GLN A 22 -10.39 -4.66 8.53
N HIS A 23 -9.34 -3.99 8.99
CA HIS A 23 -9.32 -3.36 10.31
C HIS A 23 -9.74 -1.88 10.27
N GLU A 24 -10.04 -1.31 9.11
CA GLU A 24 -10.42 0.10 8.94
C GLU A 24 -9.39 1.06 9.58
N ILE A 25 -8.11 0.75 9.45
CA ILE A 25 -7.00 1.55 10.00
C ILE A 25 -6.11 2.08 8.90
N ASP A 26 -5.35 3.13 9.18
CA ASP A 26 -4.35 3.70 8.26
C ASP A 26 -2.99 3.86 8.94
N PRO A 27 -2.23 2.75 9.10
CA PRO A 27 -0.91 2.81 9.75
C PRO A 27 0.18 3.41 8.85
N VAL A 28 -0.09 3.56 7.54
CA VAL A 28 0.87 4.07 6.55
C VAL A 28 0.71 5.59 6.35
N GLY A 29 -0.49 6.13 6.55
CA GLY A 29 -0.79 7.55 6.44
C GLY A 29 -1.33 7.98 5.08
N PHE A 30 -2.08 7.11 4.38
CA PHE A 30 -2.75 7.46 3.12
C PHE A 30 -3.66 8.69 3.25
N GLY A 31 -4.25 8.92 4.42
CA GLY A 31 -5.07 10.09 4.71
C GLY A 31 -4.31 11.42 4.60
N PHE A 32 -3.00 11.42 4.87
CA PHE A 32 -2.18 12.63 4.67
C PHE A 32 -2.02 12.96 3.19
N TYR A 33 -1.85 11.93 2.34
CA TYR A 33 -1.80 12.11 0.89
C TYR A 33 -3.14 12.62 0.36
N ALA A 34 -4.26 11.97 0.75
CA ALA A 34 -5.60 12.42 0.37
C ALA A 34 -5.88 13.86 0.81
N ARG A 35 -5.48 14.24 2.04
CA ARG A 35 -5.61 15.61 2.55
C ARG A 35 -4.81 16.62 1.74
N ALA A 36 -3.60 16.26 1.29
CA ALA A 36 -2.73 17.18 0.57
C ALA A 36 -3.20 17.42 -0.88
N PHE A 37 -3.72 16.41 -1.55
CA PHE A 37 -4.03 16.47 -2.99
C PHE A 37 -5.53 16.53 -3.30
N GLN A 38 -6.39 16.06 -2.40
CA GLN A 38 -7.85 15.95 -2.58
C GLN A 38 -8.59 16.52 -1.36
N TYR A 39 -8.12 17.67 -0.84
CA TYR A 39 -8.58 18.23 0.42
C TYR A 39 -10.12 18.34 0.57
N PRO A 40 -10.89 18.85 -0.42
CA PRO A 40 -12.34 18.95 -0.28
C PRO A 40 -13.00 17.59 -0.05
N LEU A 41 -12.62 16.58 -0.84
CA LEU A 41 -13.14 15.21 -0.73
C LEU A 41 -12.69 14.55 0.58
N TYR A 42 -11.43 14.70 0.95
CA TYR A 42 -10.91 14.17 2.20
C TYR A 42 -11.65 14.78 3.41
N LYS A 43 -11.91 16.09 3.39
CA LYS A 43 -12.58 16.79 4.49
C LYS A 43 -13.99 16.25 4.76
N GLU A 44 -14.72 15.84 3.73
CA GLU A 44 -16.06 15.24 3.84
C GLU A 44 -16.06 13.89 4.57
N VAL A 45 -14.94 13.16 4.49
CA VAL A 45 -14.86 11.79 4.99
C VAL A 45 -13.83 11.55 6.10
N GLN A 46 -13.12 12.60 6.54
CA GLN A 46 -11.99 12.50 7.47
C GLN A 46 -12.35 11.77 8.78
N ASP A 47 -13.56 11.96 9.30
CA ASP A 47 -14.04 11.33 10.54
C ASP A 47 -14.32 9.83 10.37
N GLN A 48 -14.52 9.38 9.14
CA GLN A 48 -14.73 7.97 8.77
C GLN A 48 -13.60 7.46 7.86
N TRP A 49 -12.41 8.06 7.92
CA TRP A 49 -11.33 7.81 6.98
C TRP A 49 -10.98 6.32 6.84
N GLY A 50 -10.87 5.60 7.97
CA GLY A 50 -10.57 4.17 7.96
C GLY A 50 -11.59 3.33 7.18
N LYS A 51 -12.87 3.70 7.27
CA LYS A 51 -13.97 3.06 6.55
C LYS A 51 -14.00 3.43 5.07
N GLU A 52 -13.51 4.61 4.69
CA GLU A 52 -13.31 4.94 3.28
C GLU A 52 -12.12 4.20 2.69
N LEU A 53 -11.02 4.15 3.43
CA LEU A 53 -9.82 3.44 3.05
C LEU A 53 -10.08 1.94 2.81
N SER A 54 -10.95 1.33 3.62
CA SER A 54 -11.34 -0.09 3.45
C SER A 54 -12.04 -0.38 2.11
N ARG A 55 -12.61 0.64 1.46
CA ARG A 55 -13.29 0.53 0.16
C ARG A 55 -12.42 0.95 -1.02
N ALA A 56 -11.24 1.52 -0.76
CA ALA A 56 -10.34 1.97 -1.82
C ALA A 56 -9.80 0.80 -2.66
N GLN A 57 -9.65 1.01 -3.96
CA GLN A 57 -8.93 0.09 -4.82
C GLN A 57 -7.44 0.39 -4.77
N PHE A 58 -6.62 -0.65 -4.66
CA PHE A 58 -5.17 -0.55 -4.72
C PHE A 58 -4.66 -1.40 -5.88
N ASP A 59 -3.93 -0.76 -6.78
CA ASP A 59 -3.17 -1.44 -7.83
C ASP A 59 -1.70 -1.39 -7.43
N VAL A 60 -1.11 -2.56 -7.14
CA VAL A 60 0.25 -2.68 -6.59
C VAL A 60 1.22 -3.14 -7.67
N GLU A 61 2.25 -2.34 -7.94
CA GLU A 61 3.34 -2.67 -8.84
C GLU A 61 4.69 -2.62 -8.10
N VAL A 62 5.50 -3.66 -8.24
CA VAL A 62 6.81 -3.77 -7.58
C VAL A 62 7.92 -3.96 -8.62
N ASP A 63 8.67 -2.90 -8.89
CA ASP A 63 9.94 -2.94 -9.63
C ASP A 63 11.09 -3.21 -8.64
N LEU A 64 11.57 -4.45 -8.60
CA LEU A 64 12.66 -4.87 -7.71
C LEU A 64 13.96 -5.05 -8.50
N ARG A 65 15.06 -4.56 -7.93
CA ARG A 65 16.42 -4.74 -8.45
C ARG A 65 17.32 -5.30 -7.37
N ILE A 66 18.09 -6.34 -7.68
CA ILE A 66 19.08 -6.92 -6.77
C ILE A 66 20.40 -6.20 -7.00
N ALA A 67 20.84 -5.41 -6.02
CA ALA A 67 22.08 -4.65 -6.13
C ALA A 67 23.35 -5.54 -6.06
N ALA A 68 23.29 -6.65 -5.32
CA ALA A 68 24.37 -7.64 -5.23
C ALA A 68 23.82 -8.97 -4.69
N THR A 69 24.35 -10.10 -5.15
CA THR A 69 24.04 -11.45 -4.65
C THR A 69 25.14 -12.02 -3.74
N GLY A 70 26.17 -11.23 -3.41
CA GLY A 70 27.37 -11.70 -2.69
C GLY A 70 28.27 -12.61 -3.54
N ALA A 71 29.36 -13.10 -2.94
CA ALA A 71 30.18 -14.15 -3.54
C ALA A 71 29.43 -15.49 -3.44
N VAL A 72 29.18 -16.13 -4.59
CA VAL A 72 28.69 -17.50 -4.66
C VAL A 72 29.93 -18.39 -4.78
N GLU A 73 30.25 -19.13 -3.71
CA GLU A 73 31.28 -20.20 -3.74
C GLU A 73 30.70 -21.49 -4.33
#